data_AF-A0A2W6V9M0-F1
#
_entry.id   AF-A0A2W6V9M0-F1
#
_cell.length_a   1.000
_cell.length_b   1.000
_cell.length_c   1.000
_cell.angle_alpha   90.00
_cell.angle_beta   90.00
_cell.angle_gamma   90.00
#
_symmetry.space_group_name_H-M   'P 1'
#
loop_
_entity.id
_entity.type
_entity.pdbx_description
1 polymer ?
#
loop_
_entity_poly.entity_id
_entity_poly.type
_entity_poly.pdbx_seq_one_letter_code
_entity_poly.pdbx_strand_id
1 'polypeptide(L)'
;MVQPLPAETITGFLGRLATANALTPRELRLHVTDLAGLSPSHPNLERAAKWAERLGGLKPGHFENDARKNAMYVRCQHYAWQPTLCKRCGYAQAARNACRRCARGEQTLVQSRGGAVCNRHRRWHLDGADVDLAGFPEFAHAERCLSGTLWKRGIGLTTGELQLAASLVRYWSIEERLDGRIADRMATIGINSLDADSVFLAAYPEIVRLTTILTDLSFASYLLSPRFSLAEQVWALEAAVVTVMSGCTTSRLHQIAEQIVARGKMAVETAFGMRQNASNNRPATLEKSLVASSQRHRSCLLRHLSTVRIQILPYEPGFAVPSNRVLGRRKPLPDLVDA
;
A
#
# COMPACT_ATOMS: atom_id res chain seq x y z
N MET A 1 -29.45 6.02 -17.41
CA MET A 1 -28.40 4.97 -17.51
C MET A 1 -27.22 5.38 -16.64
N VAL A 2 -26.78 4.50 -15.72
CA VAL A 2 -25.66 4.77 -14.81
C VAL A 2 -24.36 4.66 -15.60
N GLN A 3 -23.55 5.71 -15.60
CA GLN A 3 -22.23 5.68 -16.22
C GLN A 3 -21.20 5.07 -15.24
N PRO A 4 -20.46 4.02 -15.64
CA PRO A 4 -19.39 3.46 -14.84
C PRO A 4 -18.28 4.47 -14.57
N LEU A 5 -17.70 4.42 -13.37
CA LEU A 5 -16.46 5.14 -13.06
C LEU A 5 -15.23 4.36 -13.57
N PRO A 6 -14.11 5.04 -13.86
CA PRO A 6 -12.85 4.36 -14.14
C PRO A 6 -12.43 3.45 -12.97
N ALA A 7 -12.18 2.19 -13.30
CA ALA A 7 -11.92 1.05 -12.41
C ALA A 7 -12.97 0.82 -11.33
N GLU A 8 -14.23 1.16 -11.57
CA GLU A 8 -15.31 0.80 -10.66
C GLU A 8 -15.39 -0.71 -10.47
N THR A 9 -15.53 -1.17 -9.22
CA THR A 9 -15.74 -2.59 -8.96
C THR A 9 -17.12 -3.01 -9.43
N ILE A 10 -17.28 -4.29 -9.75
CA ILE A 10 -18.58 -4.80 -10.19
C ILE A 10 -19.61 -4.64 -9.08
N THR A 11 -19.22 -4.92 -7.83
CA THR A 11 -20.07 -4.69 -6.66
C THR A 11 -20.47 -3.22 -6.51
N GLY A 12 -19.54 -2.28 -6.71
CA GLY A 12 -19.81 -0.84 -6.63
C GLY A 12 -20.78 -0.37 -7.69
N PHE A 13 -20.53 -0.75 -8.96
CA PHE A 13 -21.42 -0.42 -10.07
C PHE A 13 -22.83 -0.97 -9.88
N LEU A 14 -22.96 -2.24 -9.45
CA LEU A 14 -24.26 -2.84 -9.17
C LEU A 14 -24.99 -2.10 -8.04
N GLY A 15 -24.29 -1.69 -6.98
CA GLY A 15 -24.89 -0.89 -5.90
C GLY A 15 -25.52 0.40 -6.44
N ARG A 16 -24.79 1.12 -7.28
CA ARG A 16 -25.28 2.34 -7.94
C ARG A 16 -26.42 2.09 -8.92
N LEU A 17 -26.32 1.01 -9.69
CA LEU A 17 -27.38 0.59 -10.61
C LEU A 17 -28.67 0.26 -9.87
N ALA A 18 -28.59 -0.38 -8.69
CA ALA A 18 -29.76 -0.64 -7.85
C ALA A 18 -30.43 0.68 -7.43
N THR A 19 -29.66 1.61 -6.87
CA THR A 19 -30.17 2.93 -6.45
C THR A 19 -30.82 3.69 -7.60
N ALA A 20 -30.20 3.69 -8.78
CA ALA A 20 -30.75 4.37 -9.96
C ALA A 20 -32.07 3.75 -10.48
N ASN A 21 -32.39 2.52 -10.10
CA ASN A 21 -33.63 1.82 -10.46
C ASN A 21 -34.60 1.67 -9.29
N ALA A 22 -34.43 2.46 -8.22
CA ALA A 22 -35.25 2.40 -7.01
C ALA A 22 -35.28 1.02 -6.33
N LEU A 23 -34.20 0.25 -6.47
CA LEU A 23 -33.96 -1.00 -5.78
C LEU A 23 -32.97 -0.80 -4.64
N THR A 24 -33.07 -1.61 -3.61
CA THR A 24 -32.01 -1.72 -2.60
C THR A 24 -30.81 -2.46 -3.20
N PRO A 25 -29.56 -2.12 -2.79
CA PRO A 25 -28.37 -2.89 -3.20
C PRO A 25 -28.49 -4.38 -2.86
N ARG A 26 -29.24 -4.73 -1.81
CA ARG A 26 -29.49 -6.12 -1.41
C ARG A 26 -30.34 -6.88 -2.44
N GLU A 27 -31.42 -6.28 -2.92
CA GLU A 27 -32.32 -6.92 -3.89
C GLU A 27 -31.60 -7.21 -5.20
N LEU A 28 -30.91 -6.22 -5.76
CA LEU A 28 -30.16 -6.43 -7.00
C LEU A 28 -29.03 -7.45 -6.80
N ARG A 29 -28.35 -7.44 -5.65
CA ARG A 29 -27.33 -8.44 -5.31
C ARG A 29 -27.89 -9.85 -5.31
N LEU A 30 -29.04 -10.08 -4.67
CA LEU A 30 -29.66 -11.40 -4.62
C LEU A 30 -30.05 -11.87 -6.03
N HIS A 31 -30.67 -10.99 -6.81
CA HIS A 31 -31.05 -11.28 -8.20
C HIS A 31 -29.84 -11.62 -9.08
N VAL A 32 -28.77 -10.83 -9.02
CA VAL A 32 -27.54 -11.10 -9.78
C VAL A 32 -26.84 -12.37 -9.30
N THR A 33 -26.85 -12.64 -7.99
CA THR A 33 -26.27 -13.87 -7.42
C THR A 33 -26.95 -15.11 -8.00
N ASP A 34 -28.27 -15.10 -8.05
CA ASP A 34 -29.10 -16.17 -8.63
C ASP A 34 -28.83 -16.34 -10.12
N LEU A 35 -28.96 -15.26 -10.91
CA LEU A 35 -28.69 -15.27 -12.35
C LEU A 35 -27.27 -15.72 -12.72
N ALA A 36 -26.28 -15.40 -11.88
CA ALA A 36 -24.89 -15.77 -12.09
C ALA A 36 -24.55 -17.18 -11.58
N GLY A 37 -25.49 -17.90 -10.96
CA GLY A 37 -25.25 -19.22 -10.36
C GLY A 37 -24.20 -19.18 -9.25
N LEU A 38 -24.13 -18.07 -8.50
CA LEU A 38 -23.16 -17.88 -7.43
C LEU A 38 -23.71 -18.43 -6.10
N SER A 39 -22.81 -18.86 -5.22
CA SER A 39 -23.18 -19.33 -3.89
C SER A 39 -23.89 -18.22 -3.07
N PRO A 40 -25.08 -18.49 -2.49
CA PRO A 40 -25.82 -17.49 -1.71
C PRO A 40 -25.15 -17.09 -0.38
N SER A 41 -24.36 -17.99 0.22
CA SER A 41 -23.73 -17.75 1.53
C SER A 41 -22.56 -16.77 1.45
N HIS A 42 -21.75 -16.85 0.40
CA HIS A 42 -20.61 -15.97 0.16
C HIS A 42 -20.48 -15.60 -1.32
N PRO A 43 -21.43 -14.83 -1.88
CA PRO A 43 -21.40 -14.48 -3.29
C PRO A 43 -20.26 -13.51 -3.56
N ASN A 44 -19.31 -13.93 -4.40
CA ASN A 44 -18.30 -13.03 -4.96
C ASN A 44 -18.85 -12.39 -6.24
N LEU A 45 -19.52 -11.25 -6.11
CA LEU A 45 -20.12 -10.51 -7.23
C LEU A 45 -19.10 -10.04 -8.27
N GLU A 46 -17.81 -9.97 -7.94
CA GLU A 46 -16.77 -9.68 -8.93
C GLU A 46 -16.68 -10.76 -10.02
N ARG A 47 -17.30 -11.94 -9.82
CA ARG A 47 -17.45 -12.98 -10.85
C ARG A 47 -18.68 -12.79 -11.76
N ALA A 48 -19.55 -11.82 -11.46
CA ALA A 48 -20.80 -11.57 -12.19
C ALA A 48 -20.68 -10.45 -13.24
N ALA A 49 -19.47 -10.16 -13.73
CA ALA A 49 -19.20 -9.07 -14.69
C ALA A 49 -20.16 -9.06 -15.89
N LYS A 50 -20.38 -10.22 -16.52
CA LYS A 50 -21.27 -10.37 -17.69
C LYS A 50 -22.70 -9.91 -17.39
N TRP A 51 -23.21 -10.18 -16.18
CA TRP A 51 -24.55 -9.78 -15.77
C TRP A 51 -24.61 -8.30 -15.43
N ALA A 52 -23.61 -7.77 -14.73
CA ALA A 52 -23.50 -6.33 -14.48
C ALA A 52 -23.43 -5.52 -15.79
N GLU A 53 -22.69 -6.00 -16.79
CA GLU A 53 -22.61 -5.39 -18.11
C GLU A 53 -23.96 -5.40 -18.82
N ARG A 54 -24.66 -6.54 -18.84
CA ARG A 54 -25.99 -6.66 -19.45
C ARG A 54 -27.01 -5.75 -18.78
N LEU A 55 -27.12 -5.79 -17.45
CA LEU A 55 -28.07 -4.98 -16.68
C LEU A 55 -27.76 -3.48 -16.80
N GLY A 56 -26.48 -3.12 -16.90
CA GLY A 56 -26.02 -1.74 -17.08
C GLY A 56 -26.07 -1.23 -18.53
N GLY A 57 -26.39 -2.08 -19.51
CA GLY A 57 -26.33 -1.72 -20.93
C GLY A 57 -24.91 -1.46 -21.44
N LEU A 58 -23.89 -2.07 -20.83
CA LEU A 58 -22.49 -1.91 -21.19
C LEU A 58 -22.07 -2.91 -22.27
N LYS A 59 -21.03 -2.57 -23.04
CA LYS A 59 -20.42 -3.49 -24.00
C LYS A 59 -19.85 -4.71 -23.26
N PRO A 60 -19.99 -5.93 -23.82
CA PRO A 60 -19.35 -7.12 -23.26
C PRO A 60 -17.84 -6.92 -23.06
N GLY A 61 -17.33 -7.31 -21.89
CA GLY A 61 -15.92 -7.16 -21.52
C GLY A 61 -15.52 -5.74 -21.13
N HIS A 62 -16.47 -4.84 -20.87
CA HIS A 62 -16.22 -3.49 -20.37
C HIS A 62 -15.35 -3.52 -19.10
N PHE A 63 -15.75 -4.26 -18.06
CA PHE A 63 -15.01 -4.25 -16.78
C PHE A 63 -13.61 -4.82 -16.91
N GLU A 64 -13.44 -5.87 -17.72
CA GLU A 64 -12.12 -6.46 -17.96
C GLU A 64 -11.21 -5.47 -18.71
N ASN A 65 -11.72 -4.82 -19.75
CA ASN A 65 -10.96 -3.81 -20.50
C ASN A 65 -10.64 -2.58 -19.66
N ASP A 66 -11.58 -2.15 -18.82
CA ASP A 66 -11.39 -1.02 -17.92
C ASP A 66 -10.35 -1.34 -16.84
N ALA A 67 -10.44 -2.52 -16.21
CA ALA A 67 -9.43 -3.00 -15.27
C ALA A 67 -8.04 -3.09 -15.91
N ARG A 68 -7.90 -3.58 -17.14
CA ARG A 68 -6.59 -3.61 -17.83
C ARG A 68 -5.99 -2.21 -18.03
N LYS A 69 -6.83 -1.19 -18.25
CA LYS A 69 -6.40 0.20 -18.44
C LYS A 69 -6.08 0.90 -17.12
N ASN A 70 -6.93 0.68 -16.11
CA ASN A 70 -6.98 1.51 -14.91
C ASN A 70 -6.52 0.81 -13.63
N ALA A 71 -6.39 -0.52 -13.62
CA ALA A 71 -5.96 -1.24 -12.42
C ALA A 71 -4.55 -0.82 -11.99
N MET A 72 -4.37 -0.82 -10.67
CA MET A 72 -3.10 -0.55 -10.03
C MET A 72 -2.48 -1.86 -9.55
N TYR A 73 -1.51 -2.39 -10.30
CA TYR A 73 -0.70 -3.51 -9.86
C TYR A 73 0.31 -3.03 -8.83
N VAL A 74 0.23 -3.59 -7.63
CA VAL A 74 1.13 -3.31 -6.52
C VAL A 74 2.08 -4.49 -6.32
N ARG A 75 3.16 -4.28 -5.57
CA ARG A 75 4.21 -5.26 -5.34
C ARG A 75 3.67 -6.49 -4.63
N CYS A 76 3.52 -7.57 -5.39
CA CYS A 76 3.15 -8.86 -4.85
C CYS A 76 4.36 -9.60 -4.26
N GLN A 77 4.10 -10.68 -3.54
CA GLN A 77 5.10 -11.50 -2.87
C GLN A 77 5.76 -12.55 -3.79
N HIS A 78 5.87 -12.23 -5.09
CA HIS A 78 6.60 -13.04 -6.05
C HIS A 78 7.91 -12.33 -6.39
N TYR A 79 9.00 -13.09 -6.47
CA TYR A 79 10.28 -12.61 -6.99
C TYR A 79 10.11 -12.13 -8.45
N ALA A 80 11.00 -11.23 -8.89
CA ALA A 80 10.92 -10.55 -10.19
C ALA A 80 9.59 -9.82 -10.46
N TRP A 81 9.01 -9.20 -9.43
CA TRP A 81 7.84 -8.34 -9.61
C TRP A 81 8.13 -7.20 -10.60
N GLN A 82 7.12 -6.88 -11.40
CA GLN A 82 7.10 -5.77 -12.37
C GLN A 82 5.81 -4.98 -12.19
N PRO A 83 5.74 -3.70 -12.59
CA PRO A 83 4.54 -2.86 -12.53
C PRO A 83 3.48 -3.25 -13.58
N THR A 84 3.17 -4.54 -13.64
CA THR A 84 2.26 -5.19 -14.59
C THR A 84 1.48 -6.29 -13.86
N LEU A 85 0.44 -6.82 -14.50
CA LEU A 85 -0.34 -7.93 -13.95
C LEU A 85 0.57 -9.12 -13.64
N CYS A 86 0.69 -9.47 -12.36
CA CYS A 86 1.37 -10.69 -11.98
C CYS A 86 0.55 -11.90 -12.46
N LYS A 87 1.08 -12.66 -13.43
CA LYS A 87 0.40 -13.86 -13.97
C LYS A 87 0.12 -14.95 -12.92
N ARG A 88 0.75 -14.89 -11.75
CA ARG A 88 0.61 -15.89 -10.67
C ARG A 88 -0.49 -15.57 -9.66
N CYS A 89 -0.69 -14.31 -9.31
CA CYS A 89 -1.68 -13.93 -8.29
C CYS A 89 -2.62 -12.80 -8.70
N GLY A 90 -2.36 -12.10 -9.81
CA GLY A 90 -3.13 -10.94 -10.24
C GLY A 90 -3.24 -9.84 -9.18
N TYR A 91 -2.29 -9.79 -8.23
CA TYR A 91 -2.40 -8.94 -7.05
C TYR A 91 -2.41 -7.45 -7.45
N ALA A 92 -3.48 -6.77 -7.08
CA ALA A 92 -3.72 -5.37 -7.32
C ALA A 92 -4.04 -4.67 -6.00
N GLN A 93 -4.02 -3.34 -6.01
CA GLN A 93 -4.44 -2.56 -4.85
C GLN A 93 -5.87 -2.96 -4.43
N ALA A 94 -6.12 -2.98 -3.12
CA ALA A 94 -7.46 -3.19 -2.60
C ALA A 94 -8.42 -2.13 -3.15
N ALA A 95 -9.69 -2.50 -3.29
CA ALA A 95 -10.73 -1.54 -3.64
C ALA A 95 -10.84 -0.48 -2.55
N ARG A 96 -11.07 0.76 -2.95
CA ARG A 96 -11.22 1.92 -2.07
C ARG A 96 -12.45 2.72 -2.46
N ASN A 97 -12.94 3.55 -1.54
CA ASN A 97 -14.03 4.46 -1.86
C ASN A 97 -13.63 5.40 -3.02
N ALA A 98 -14.57 5.60 -3.94
CA ALA A 98 -14.47 6.64 -4.94
C ALA A 98 -14.75 8.00 -4.30
N CYS A 99 -14.22 9.07 -4.91
CA CYS A 99 -14.60 10.42 -4.53
C CYS A 99 -16.11 10.61 -4.74
N ARG A 100 -16.81 11.07 -3.70
CA ARG A 100 -18.26 11.33 -3.75
C ARG A 100 -18.64 12.26 -4.89
N ARG A 101 -17.81 13.27 -5.21
CA ARG A 101 -18.07 14.17 -6.35
C ARG A 101 -17.97 13.45 -7.70
N CYS A 102 -17.01 12.54 -7.88
CA CYS A 102 -16.94 11.70 -9.09
C CYS A 102 -18.17 10.79 -9.19
N ALA A 103 -18.59 10.21 -8.06
CA ALA A 103 -19.71 9.30 -7.96
C ALA A 103 -21.08 9.99 -7.83
N ARG A 104 -21.17 11.31 -8.02
CA ARG A 104 -22.41 12.11 -7.89
C ARG A 104 -23.14 11.93 -6.54
N GLY A 105 -22.38 11.80 -5.46
CA GLY A 105 -22.86 11.63 -4.09
C GLY A 105 -23.00 10.16 -3.65
N GLU A 106 -22.92 9.21 -4.58
CA GLU A 106 -23.08 7.79 -4.28
C GLU A 106 -21.81 7.19 -3.63
N GLN A 107 -22.00 6.20 -2.76
CA GLN A 107 -20.90 5.39 -2.23
C GLN A 107 -20.61 4.23 -3.17
N THR A 108 -19.40 4.18 -3.71
CA THR A 108 -18.96 3.11 -4.60
C THR A 108 -17.47 2.87 -4.43
N LEU A 109 -17.01 1.71 -4.89
CA LEU A 109 -15.64 1.28 -4.76
C LEU A 109 -14.96 1.29 -6.13
N VAL A 110 -13.70 1.72 -6.14
CA VAL A 110 -12.83 1.71 -7.32
C VAL A 110 -11.51 1.01 -7.00
N GLN A 111 -10.95 0.35 -8.01
CA GLN A 111 -9.63 -0.25 -8.02
C GLN A 111 -8.69 0.49 -9.00
N SER A 112 -8.79 1.83 -9.05
CA SER A 112 -8.03 2.68 -9.97
C SER A 112 -6.64 3.02 -9.44
N ARG A 113 -5.77 3.47 -10.35
CA ARG A 113 -4.52 4.19 -10.03
C ARG A 113 -4.86 5.44 -9.22
N GLY A 114 -4.57 5.39 -7.93
CA GLY A 114 -4.74 6.51 -7.01
C GLY A 114 -4.83 6.06 -5.56
N GLY A 115 -4.45 6.94 -4.66
CA GLY A 115 -4.49 6.78 -3.23
C GLY A 115 -5.71 7.42 -2.60
N ALA A 116 -5.44 8.32 -1.66
CA ALA A 116 -6.44 8.84 -0.73
C ALA A 116 -7.13 10.12 -1.24
N VAL A 117 -6.57 10.73 -2.28
CA VAL A 117 -6.98 12.06 -2.75
C VAL A 117 -7.50 11.98 -4.19
N CYS A 118 -8.61 12.64 -4.45
CA CYS A 118 -9.09 12.86 -5.80
C CYS A 118 -8.47 14.14 -6.35
N ASN A 119 -7.47 14.02 -7.23
CA ASN A 119 -6.83 15.18 -7.86
C ASN A 119 -7.79 16.08 -8.66
N ARG A 120 -8.86 15.50 -9.23
CA ARG A 120 -9.86 16.26 -9.99
C ARG A 120 -10.67 17.20 -9.11
N HIS A 121 -11.13 16.71 -7.96
CA HIS A 121 -12.00 17.48 -7.08
C HIS A 121 -11.27 18.06 -5.87
N ARG A 122 -9.98 17.74 -5.70
CA ARG A 122 -9.15 18.08 -4.53
C ARG A 122 -9.85 17.68 -3.23
N ARG A 123 -10.24 16.42 -3.12
CA ARG A 123 -10.93 15.90 -1.92
C ARG A 123 -10.28 14.64 -1.40
N TRP A 124 -10.16 14.54 -0.09
CA TRP A 124 -9.86 13.29 0.59
C TRP A 124 -11.07 12.36 0.49
N HIS A 125 -10.83 11.09 0.21
CA HIS A 125 -11.91 10.08 0.13
C HIS A 125 -11.49 8.70 0.67
N LEU A 126 -10.39 8.62 1.42
CA LEU A 126 -10.01 7.36 2.08
C LEU A 126 -10.92 7.12 3.30
N ASP A 127 -11.22 5.84 3.58
CA ASP A 127 -12.02 5.38 4.72
C ASP A 127 -13.40 6.03 4.85
N GLY A 128 -13.95 6.50 3.74
CA GLY A 128 -15.33 7.02 3.66
C GLY A 128 -15.48 8.48 4.08
N ALA A 129 -14.38 9.11 4.51
CA ALA A 129 -14.29 10.55 4.73
C ALA A 129 -14.48 11.32 3.41
N ASP A 130 -14.89 12.58 3.50
CA ASP A 130 -15.08 13.46 2.34
C ASP A 130 -14.65 14.89 2.68
N VAL A 131 -13.34 15.13 2.75
CA VAL A 131 -12.76 16.40 3.19
C VAL A 131 -12.34 17.24 1.99
N ASP A 132 -12.66 18.52 2.00
CA ASP A 132 -12.20 19.47 0.98
C ASP A 132 -10.72 19.81 1.21
N LEU A 133 -9.91 19.65 0.16
CA LEU A 133 -8.47 19.92 0.17
C LEU A 133 -8.08 21.03 -0.81
N ALA A 134 -9.03 21.87 -1.25
CA ALA A 134 -8.75 22.95 -2.20
C ALA A 134 -7.63 23.91 -1.73
N GLY A 135 -7.55 24.14 -0.40
CA GLY A 135 -6.52 24.96 0.24
C GLY A 135 -5.17 24.27 0.48
N PHE A 136 -5.04 22.96 0.18
CA PHE A 136 -3.83 22.17 0.46
C PHE A 136 -3.28 21.53 -0.82
N PRO A 137 -2.63 22.31 -1.72
CA PRO A 137 -2.12 21.83 -2.99
C PRO A 137 -1.10 20.69 -2.87
N GLU A 138 -0.40 20.59 -1.74
CA GLU A 138 0.58 19.54 -1.45
C GLU A 138 -0.03 18.13 -1.44
N PHE A 139 -1.32 17.98 -1.11
CA PHE A 139 -2.02 16.70 -1.18
C PHE A 139 -2.15 16.21 -2.62
N ALA A 140 -2.47 17.11 -3.55
CA ALA A 140 -2.56 16.77 -4.96
C ALA A 140 -1.19 16.40 -5.54
N HIS A 141 -0.12 17.03 -5.05
CA HIS A 141 1.25 16.65 -5.40
C HIS A 141 1.61 15.27 -4.85
N ALA A 142 1.32 15.00 -3.58
CA ALA A 142 1.54 13.72 -2.93
C ALA A 142 0.80 12.59 -3.66
N GLU A 143 -0.47 12.81 -4.02
CA GLU A 143 -1.27 11.85 -4.78
C GLU A 143 -0.69 11.56 -6.17
N ARG A 144 -0.15 12.57 -6.87
CA ARG A 144 0.58 12.37 -8.14
C ARG A 144 1.86 11.56 -7.94
N CYS A 145 2.58 11.79 -6.84
CA CYS A 145 3.78 11.01 -6.51
C CYS A 145 3.42 9.55 -6.21
N LEU A 146 2.36 9.31 -5.43
CA LEU A 146 1.88 7.97 -5.12
C LEU A 146 1.43 7.21 -6.37
N SER A 147 0.53 7.82 -7.15
CA SER A 147 -0.02 7.22 -8.38
C SER A 147 0.96 7.14 -9.55
N GLY A 148 2.10 7.84 -9.45
CA GLY A 148 3.18 7.85 -10.45
C GLY A 148 4.43 7.11 -9.99
N THR A 149 5.33 7.82 -9.32
CA THR A 149 6.68 7.34 -8.96
C THR A 149 6.64 6.13 -8.01
N LEU A 150 5.88 6.22 -6.92
CA LEU A 150 5.78 5.12 -5.94
C LEU A 150 5.06 3.91 -6.52
N TRP A 151 4.04 4.13 -7.35
CA TRP A 151 3.36 3.05 -8.06
C TRP A 151 4.32 2.25 -8.96
N LYS A 152 5.24 2.90 -9.68
CA LYS A 152 6.26 2.20 -10.48
C LYS A 152 7.16 1.29 -9.63
N ARG A 153 7.30 1.58 -8.34
CA ARG A 153 8.00 0.75 -7.33
C ARG A 153 7.08 -0.30 -6.69
N GLY A 154 5.81 -0.33 -7.08
CA GLY A 154 4.78 -1.26 -6.62
C GLY A 154 4.18 -0.89 -5.27
N ILE A 155 4.27 0.38 -4.88
CA ILE A 155 3.77 0.88 -3.61
C ILE A 155 2.36 1.43 -3.82
N GLY A 156 1.47 1.09 -2.91
CA GLY A 156 0.09 1.57 -2.88
C GLY A 156 -0.38 1.73 -1.44
N LEU A 157 -1.64 2.14 -1.26
CA LEU A 157 -2.17 2.42 0.08
C LEU A 157 -2.08 1.24 1.04
N THR A 158 -1.99 0.00 0.55
CA THR A 158 -2.03 -1.22 1.38
C THR A 158 -0.73 -2.01 1.39
N THR A 159 0.36 -1.47 0.85
CA THR A 159 1.59 -2.26 0.64
C THR A 159 2.51 -2.33 1.84
N GLY A 160 2.29 -1.53 2.89
CA GLY A 160 3.05 -1.53 4.14
C GLY A 160 4.07 -0.39 4.24
N GLU A 161 4.62 0.09 3.11
CA GLU A 161 5.63 1.16 3.10
C GLU A 161 5.05 2.52 3.51
N LEU A 162 3.81 2.82 3.10
CA LEU A 162 3.12 4.02 3.57
C LEU A 162 2.80 3.93 5.06
N GLN A 163 2.37 2.75 5.54
CA GLN A 163 2.08 2.53 6.96
C GLN A 163 3.34 2.66 7.84
N LEU A 164 4.49 2.18 7.35
CA LEU A 164 5.79 2.37 8.01
C LEU A 164 6.12 3.86 8.13
N ALA A 165 6.03 4.61 7.04
CA ALA A 165 6.25 6.06 7.05
C ALA A 165 5.26 6.79 7.98
N ALA A 166 3.97 6.42 7.96
CA ALA A 166 2.97 6.97 8.85
C ALA A 166 3.28 6.68 10.34
N SER A 167 3.78 5.48 10.64
CA SER A 167 4.20 5.12 11.99
C SER A 167 5.40 5.96 12.44
N LEU A 168 6.44 6.09 11.61
CA LEU A 168 7.61 6.94 11.92
C LEU A 168 7.21 8.40 12.19
N VAL A 169 6.34 8.97 11.35
CA VAL A 169 5.78 10.32 11.54
C VAL A 169 5.02 10.41 12.88
N ARG A 170 4.18 9.42 13.17
CA ARG A 170 3.41 9.37 14.42
C ARG A 170 4.32 9.31 15.65
N TYR A 171 5.29 8.41 15.68
CA TYR A 171 6.19 8.24 16.83
C TYR A 171 7.10 9.46 17.04
N TRP A 172 7.52 10.13 15.97
CA TRP A 172 8.20 11.42 16.07
C TRP A 172 7.30 12.47 16.73
N SER A 173 6.04 12.57 16.33
CA SER A 173 5.08 13.56 16.84
C SER A 173 4.59 13.35 18.28
N ILE A 174 4.93 12.23 18.93
CA ILE A 174 4.56 11.99 20.34
C ILE A 174 5.29 12.95 21.28
N GLU A 175 6.57 13.18 21.02
CA GLU A 175 7.46 13.96 21.89
C GLU A 175 7.72 15.37 21.35
N GLU A 176 7.48 15.59 20.05
CA GLU A 176 7.72 16.88 19.42
C GLU A 176 6.44 17.69 19.26
N ARG A 177 6.55 19.00 19.56
CA ARG A 177 5.46 19.94 19.30
C ARG A 177 5.30 20.13 17.79
N LEU A 178 4.13 19.78 17.28
CA LEU A 178 3.78 20.08 15.89
C LEU A 178 3.69 21.59 15.69
N ASP A 179 4.43 22.09 14.70
CA ASP A 179 4.43 23.48 14.29
C ASP A 179 4.28 23.64 12.78
N GLY A 180 4.19 24.90 12.36
CA GLY A 180 4.09 25.30 10.95
C GLY A 180 2.95 24.61 10.20
N ARG A 181 3.27 24.17 8.97
CA ARG A 181 2.27 23.75 7.98
C ARG A 181 1.40 22.58 8.42
N ILE A 182 1.94 21.65 9.21
CA ILE A 182 1.17 20.49 9.67
C ILE A 182 0.18 20.92 10.75
N ALA A 183 0.60 21.77 11.70
CA ALA A 183 -0.27 22.31 12.73
C ALA A 183 -1.40 23.17 12.12
N ASP A 184 -1.06 24.06 11.17
CA ASP A 184 -2.04 24.92 10.49
C ASP A 184 -3.09 24.09 9.72
N ARG A 185 -2.63 23.05 9.02
CA ARG A 185 -3.48 22.10 8.29
C ARG A 185 -4.38 21.33 9.23
N MET A 186 -3.84 20.81 10.33
CA MET A 186 -4.63 20.10 11.35
C MET A 186 -5.72 20.99 11.94
N ALA A 187 -5.38 22.24 12.31
CA ALA A 187 -6.34 23.20 12.81
C ALA A 187 -7.46 23.50 11.79
N THR A 188 -7.10 23.67 10.52
CA THR A 188 -8.06 23.97 9.45
C THR A 188 -8.98 22.79 9.12
N ILE A 189 -8.46 21.56 9.18
CA ILE A 189 -9.25 20.34 8.90
C ILE A 189 -10.05 19.91 10.14
N GLY A 190 -9.68 20.38 11.34
CA GLY A 190 -10.31 19.99 12.61
C GLY A 190 -9.74 18.70 13.20
N ILE A 191 -8.44 18.46 13.04
CA ILE A 191 -7.72 17.31 13.59
C ILE A 191 -6.98 17.74 14.85
N ASN A 192 -7.23 17.06 15.97
CA ASN A 192 -6.69 17.45 17.27
C ASN A 192 -5.38 16.71 17.63
N SER A 193 -5.14 15.54 17.03
CA SER A 193 -4.00 14.67 17.32
C SER A 193 -3.52 13.96 16.06
N LEU A 194 -2.22 13.60 16.00
CA LEU A 194 -1.68 12.65 15.04
C LEU A 194 -1.70 11.24 15.63
N ASP A 195 -2.83 10.55 15.51
CA ASP A 195 -3.00 9.17 15.97
C ASP A 195 -3.11 8.21 14.78
N ALA A 196 -3.39 6.94 15.04
CA ALA A 196 -3.47 5.91 14.00
C ALA A 196 -4.53 6.22 12.92
N ASP A 197 -5.62 6.90 13.30
CA ASP A 197 -6.78 7.13 12.44
C ASP A 197 -6.64 8.44 11.67
N SER A 198 -5.99 9.44 12.27
CA SER A 198 -5.84 10.78 11.68
C SER A 198 -4.53 11.00 10.93
N VAL A 199 -3.46 10.26 11.23
CA VAL A 199 -2.10 10.54 10.69
C VAL A 199 -2.06 10.54 9.18
N PHE A 200 -2.82 9.67 8.52
CA PHE A 200 -2.88 9.63 7.07
C PHE A 200 -3.47 10.89 6.48
N LEU A 201 -4.57 11.41 7.03
CA LEU A 201 -5.18 12.66 6.54
C LEU A 201 -4.34 13.87 6.90
N ALA A 202 -3.80 13.94 8.12
CA ALA A 202 -3.07 15.10 8.60
C ALA A 202 -1.68 15.25 7.95
N ALA A 203 -0.97 14.13 7.74
CA ALA A 203 0.43 14.13 7.28
C ALA A 203 0.63 13.41 5.94
N TYR A 204 -0.43 13.28 5.10
CA TYR A 204 -0.34 12.57 3.82
C TYR A 204 0.86 12.99 2.95
N PRO A 205 1.12 14.30 2.73
CA PRO A 205 2.24 14.74 1.92
C PRO A 205 3.59 14.29 2.49
N GLU A 206 3.76 14.38 3.81
CA GLU A 206 4.97 13.99 4.52
C GLU A 206 5.17 12.48 4.48
N ILE A 207 4.11 11.69 4.69
CA ILE A 207 4.13 10.22 4.57
C ILE A 207 4.58 9.81 3.17
N VAL A 208 3.98 10.36 2.12
CA VAL A 208 4.34 10.03 0.73
C VAL A 208 5.79 10.40 0.42
N ARG A 209 6.25 11.56 0.90
CA ARG A 209 7.64 11.99 0.72
C ARG A 209 8.61 11.06 1.45
N LEU A 210 8.34 10.72 2.69
CA LEU A 210 9.14 9.78 3.47
C LEU A 210 9.16 8.39 2.81
N THR A 211 8.02 7.85 2.38
CA THR A 211 7.96 6.60 1.62
C THR A 211 8.82 6.66 0.35
N THR A 212 8.89 7.80 -0.33
CA THR A 212 9.75 7.99 -1.51
C THR A 212 11.23 7.87 -1.16
N ILE A 213 11.66 8.39 -0.02
CA ILE A 213 13.03 8.28 0.49
C ILE A 213 13.32 6.84 0.91
N LEU A 214 12.48 6.25 1.76
CA LEU A 214 12.68 4.91 2.32
C LEU A 214 12.74 3.81 1.25
N THR A 215 12.08 4.04 0.11
CA THR A 215 12.03 3.09 -1.01
C THR A 215 12.92 3.48 -2.18
N ASP A 216 13.75 4.51 -2.01
CA ASP A 216 14.84 4.77 -2.94
C ASP A 216 15.86 3.61 -2.89
N LEU A 217 16.34 3.18 -4.06
CA LEU A 217 17.24 2.03 -4.16
C LEU A 217 18.54 2.24 -3.40
N SER A 218 19.09 3.46 -3.42
CA SER A 218 20.36 3.78 -2.76
C SER A 218 20.14 3.85 -1.25
N PHE A 219 19.07 4.53 -0.82
CA PHE A 219 18.73 4.65 0.60
C PHE A 219 18.38 3.29 1.23
N ALA A 220 17.51 2.50 0.60
CA ALA A 220 17.14 1.18 1.11
C ALA A 220 18.35 0.23 1.17
N SER A 221 19.25 0.29 0.18
CA SER A 221 20.49 -0.50 0.19
C SER A 221 21.43 -0.06 1.30
N TYR A 222 21.57 1.25 1.54
CA TYR A 222 22.35 1.77 2.67
C TYR A 222 21.77 1.31 4.02
N LEU A 223 20.46 1.49 4.20
CA LEU A 223 19.76 1.25 5.46
C LEU A 223 19.81 -0.22 5.92
N LEU A 224 19.84 -1.17 4.99
CA LEU A 224 19.77 -2.60 5.29
C LEU A 224 21.07 -3.36 4.97
N SER A 225 22.09 -2.66 4.44
CA SER A 225 23.37 -3.30 4.13
C SER A 225 24.11 -3.70 5.42
N PRO A 226 24.72 -4.88 5.46
CA PRO A 226 25.55 -5.27 6.61
C PRO A 226 26.86 -4.47 6.70
N ARG A 227 27.24 -3.70 5.65
CA ARG A 227 28.47 -2.89 5.61
C ARG A 227 28.51 -1.75 6.61
N PHE A 228 27.35 -1.22 6.98
CA PHE A 228 27.23 -0.06 7.85
C PHE A 228 26.83 -0.50 9.25
N SER A 229 27.32 0.23 10.24
CA SER A 229 26.95 -0.01 11.64
C SER A 229 25.47 0.28 11.87
N LEU A 230 24.91 -0.30 12.93
CA LEU A 230 23.54 -0.03 13.35
C LEU A 230 23.34 1.48 13.60
N ALA A 231 24.27 2.12 14.32
CA ALA A 231 24.21 3.54 14.65
C ALA A 231 24.13 4.44 13.40
N GLU A 232 24.97 4.20 12.38
CA GLU A 232 24.95 4.97 11.12
C GLU A 232 23.63 4.83 10.36
N GLN A 233 23.02 3.65 10.43
CA GLN A 233 21.75 3.36 9.75
C GLN A 233 20.54 3.93 10.49
N VAL A 234 20.55 3.85 11.83
CA VAL A 234 19.56 4.50 12.69
C VAL A 234 19.58 6.00 12.46
N TRP A 235 20.77 6.61 12.51
CA TRP A 235 20.94 8.03 12.22
C TRP A 235 20.40 8.43 10.84
N ALA A 236 20.66 7.62 9.80
CA ALA A 236 20.14 7.90 8.47
C ALA A 236 18.60 7.84 8.38
N LEU A 237 17.98 6.90 9.11
CA LEU A 237 16.52 6.79 9.18
C LEU A 237 15.91 7.98 9.93
N GLU A 238 16.50 8.36 11.07
CA GLU A 238 16.10 9.55 11.83
C GLU A 238 16.23 10.81 10.99
N ALA A 239 17.38 11.00 10.32
CA ALA A 239 17.63 12.15 9.47
C ALA A 239 16.59 12.24 8.34
N ALA A 240 16.16 11.12 7.77
CA ALA A 240 15.09 11.11 6.76
C ALA A 240 13.75 11.59 7.34
N VAL A 241 13.38 11.15 8.54
CA VAL A 241 12.14 11.57 9.22
C VAL A 241 12.23 13.05 9.59
N VAL A 242 13.31 13.46 10.24
CA VAL A 242 13.55 14.84 10.68
C VAL A 242 13.57 15.82 9.50
N THR A 243 14.18 15.44 8.38
CA THR A 243 14.20 16.24 7.14
C THR A 243 12.81 16.34 6.50
N VAL A 244 11.96 15.33 6.70
CA VAL A 244 10.58 15.36 6.23
C VAL A 244 9.71 16.25 7.11
N MET A 245 9.86 16.11 8.42
CA MET A 245 9.03 16.77 9.43
C MET A 245 9.53 18.17 9.82
N SER A 246 10.76 18.54 9.45
CA SER A 246 11.40 19.82 9.77
C SER A 246 11.59 20.08 11.28
N GLY A 247 12.12 19.10 12.02
CA GLY A 247 12.35 19.25 13.47
C GLY A 247 13.66 18.64 13.97
N CYS A 248 13.63 17.95 15.11
CA CYS A 248 14.79 17.25 15.68
C CYS A 248 14.50 15.78 16.00
N THR A 249 15.56 15.00 16.27
CA THR A 249 15.42 13.60 16.68
C THR A 249 14.84 13.54 18.09
N THR A 250 13.80 12.73 18.28
CA THR A 250 13.18 12.46 19.58
C THR A 250 13.63 11.09 20.12
N SER A 251 13.52 10.88 21.44
CA SER A 251 13.89 9.60 22.07
C SER A 251 13.01 8.47 21.53
N ARG A 252 11.72 8.77 21.31
CA ARG A 252 10.79 7.80 20.74
C ARG A 252 11.09 7.47 19.29
N LEU A 253 11.46 8.45 18.48
CA LEU A 253 11.90 8.20 17.11
C LEU A 253 13.16 7.32 17.11
N HIS A 254 14.13 7.61 17.98
CA HIS A 254 15.37 6.82 18.08
C HIS A 254 15.11 5.35 18.38
N GLN A 255 14.33 5.06 19.42
CA GLN A 255 13.96 3.69 19.80
C GLN A 255 13.31 2.93 18.64
N ILE A 256 12.35 3.56 17.96
CA ILE A 256 11.63 2.93 16.85
C ILE A 256 12.54 2.74 15.63
N ALA A 257 13.39 3.73 15.32
CA ALA A 257 14.35 3.63 14.23
C ALA A 257 15.34 2.48 14.47
N GLU A 258 15.87 2.35 15.68
CA GLU A 258 16.74 1.25 16.08
C GLU A 258 16.07 -0.11 15.89
N GLN A 259 14.84 -0.29 16.38
CA GLN A 259 14.10 -1.54 16.20
C GLN A 259 13.87 -1.89 14.72
N ILE A 260 13.46 -0.91 13.90
CA ILE A 260 13.20 -1.11 12.47
C ILE A 260 14.51 -1.54 11.76
N VAL A 261 15.61 -0.83 12.00
CA VAL A 261 16.89 -1.11 11.36
C VAL A 261 17.46 -2.44 11.83
N ALA A 262 17.49 -2.71 13.13
CA ALA A 262 17.98 -3.97 13.69
C ALA A 262 17.20 -5.16 13.11
N ARG A 263 15.86 -5.06 13.05
CA ARG A 263 15.03 -6.11 12.45
C ARG A 263 15.29 -6.26 10.94
N GLY A 264 15.50 -5.15 10.24
CA GLY A 264 15.90 -5.15 8.83
C GLY A 264 17.21 -5.90 8.59
N LYS A 265 18.24 -5.66 9.42
CA LYS A 265 19.53 -6.37 9.35
C LYS A 265 19.35 -7.87 9.62
N MET A 266 18.64 -8.24 10.68
CA MET A 266 18.31 -9.64 10.98
C MET A 266 17.57 -10.32 9.81
N ALA A 267 16.67 -9.59 9.14
CA ALA A 267 15.95 -10.10 7.99
C ALA A 267 16.88 -10.31 6.77
N VAL A 268 17.87 -9.43 6.56
CA VAL A 268 18.87 -9.60 5.51
C VAL A 268 19.74 -10.83 5.79
N GLU A 269 20.29 -10.97 6.99
CA GLU A 269 21.09 -12.14 7.40
C GLU A 269 20.29 -13.44 7.23
N THR A 270 19.04 -13.43 7.68
CA THR A 270 18.11 -14.53 7.51
C THR A 270 17.92 -14.89 6.03
N ALA A 271 17.80 -13.90 5.13
CA ALA A 271 17.64 -14.14 3.71
C ALA A 271 18.89 -14.79 3.09
N PHE A 272 20.09 -14.38 3.53
CA PHE A 272 21.34 -14.99 3.07
C PHE A 272 21.44 -16.46 3.47
N GLY A 273 21.08 -16.81 4.71
CA GLY A 273 21.14 -18.20 5.18
C GLY A 273 20.05 -19.13 4.62
N MET A 274 19.05 -18.62 3.89
CA MET A 274 17.94 -19.45 3.44
C MET A 274 18.33 -20.50 2.38
N ARG A 275 17.87 -21.74 2.59
CA ARG A 275 18.08 -22.87 1.68
C ARG A 275 16.89 -23.13 0.74
N GLN A 276 17.13 -23.80 -0.38
CA GLN A 276 16.10 -24.07 -1.40
C GLN A 276 14.93 -24.90 -0.89
N ASN A 277 15.24 -25.94 -0.10
CA ASN A 277 14.28 -26.85 0.50
C ASN A 277 14.83 -27.44 1.80
N ALA A 278 14.00 -28.18 2.53
CA ALA A 278 14.38 -28.73 3.83
C ALA A 278 15.34 -29.93 3.74
N SER A 279 15.55 -30.50 2.56
CA SER A 279 16.33 -31.73 2.35
C SER A 279 17.75 -31.50 1.82
N ASN A 280 18.13 -30.28 1.46
CA ASN A 280 19.49 -29.96 1.04
C ASN A 280 19.98 -28.63 1.63
N ASN A 281 21.30 -28.40 1.58
CA ASN A 281 21.95 -27.17 2.05
C ASN A 281 22.28 -26.22 0.89
N ARG A 282 21.56 -26.32 -0.24
CA ARG A 282 21.80 -25.41 -1.38
C ARG A 282 21.16 -24.05 -1.10
N PRO A 283 21.86 -22.93 -1.35
CA PRO A 283 21.30 -21.61 -1.16
C PRO A 283 20.10 -21.39 -2.09
N ALA A 284 19.05 -20.77 -1.56
CA ALA A 284 17.96 -20.28 -2.39
C ALA A 284 18.38 -19.03 -3.16
N THR A 285 17.62 -18.69 -4.21
CA THR A 285 17.85 -17.43 -4.92
C THR A 285 17.61 -16.26 -3.96
N LEU A 286 18.56 -15.32 -3.90
CA LEU A 286 18.51 -14.20 -2.97
C LEU A 286 17.20 -13.42 -3.07
N GLU A 287 16.68 -13.18 -4.27
CA GLU A 287 15.40 -12.52 -4.49
C GLU A 287 14.23 -13.21 -3.78
N LYS A 288 14.17 -14.55 -3.88
CA LYS A 288 13.11 -15.34 -3.25
C LYS A 288 13.28 -15.33 -1.73
N SER A 289 14.52 -15.44 -1.25
CA SER A 289 14.85 -15.37 0.16
C SER A 289 14.52 -14.02 0.78
N LEU A 290 14.81 -12.90 0.10
CA LEU A 290 14.47 -11.56 0.56
C LEU A 290 12.96 -11.37 0.71
N VAL A 291 12.17 -11.87 -0.24
CA VAL A 291 10.70 -11.85 -0.14
C VAL A 291 10.21 -12.69 1.05
N ALA A 292 10.74 -13.90 1.23
CA ALA A 292 10.36 -14.76 2.34
C ALA A 292 10.76 -14.17 3.70
N SER A 293 11.95 -13.57 3.77
CA SER A 293 12.47 -12.93 4.97
C SER A 293 11.69 -11.67 5.35
N SER A 294 11.37 -10.83 4.35
CA SER A 294 10.51 -9.67 4.49
C SER A 294 9.17 -10.01 5.16
N GLN A 295 8.57 -11.16 4.79
CA GLN A 295 7.33 -11.61 5.43
C GLN A 295 7.54 -12.14 6.85
N ARG A 296 8.60 -12.92 7.06
CA ARG A 296 8.88 -13.54 8.36
C ARG A 296 9.13 -12.48 9.42
N HIS A 297 9.96 -11.50 9.08
CA HIS A 297 10.39 -10.46 10.01
C HIS A 297 9.49 -9.23 9.96
N ARG A 298 8.49 -9.19 9.08
CA ARG A 298 7.73 -7.97 8.78
C ARG A 298 8.71 -6.81 8.57
N SER A 299 9.49 -6.90 7.49
CA SER A 299 10.36 -5.81 7.05
C SER A 299 10.09 -5.54 5.57
N CYS A 300 9.24 -4.56 5.33
CA CYS A 300 8.67 -4.23 4.03
C CYS A 300 9.72 -3.65 3.07
N LEU A 301 10.74 -2.97 3.61
CA LEU A 301 11.83 -2.34 2.87
C LEU A 301 12.76 -3.35 2.18
N LEU A 302 12.87 -4.59 2.69
CA LEU A 302 13.66 -5.66 2.06
C LEU A 302 13.23 -5.93 0.61
N ARG A 303 11.98 -5.65 0.27
CA ARG A 303 11.47 -5.84 -1.09
C ARG A 303 12.12 -4.86 -2.07
N HIS A 304 12.56 -3.70 -1.60
CA HIS A 304 13.17 -2.66 -2.44
C HIS A 304 14.69 -2.78 -2.51
N LEU A 305 15.27 -3.81 -1.88
CA LEU A 305 16.69 -4.08 -1.98
C LEU A 305 17.10 -4.51 -3.38
N SER A 306 18.17 -3.90 -3.87
CA SER A 306 18.86 -4.35 -5.06
C SER A 306 19.85 -5.46 -4.69
N THR A 307 19.66 -6.65 -5.26
CA THR A 307 20.58 -7.78 -5.10
C THR A 307 21.99 -7.50 -5.62
N VAL A 308 22.15 -6.47 -6.47
CA VAL A 308 23.45 -6.02 -7.01
C VAL A 308 24.19 -5.11 -6.03
N ARG A 309 23.46 -4.38 -5.17
CA ARG A 309 24.04 -3.35 -4.29
C ARG A 309 24.26 -3.81 -2.85
N ILE A 310 23.76 -4.99 -2.49
CA ILE A 310 23.94 -5.55 -1.16
C ILE A 310 25.21 -6.40 -1.10
N GLN A 311 25.97 -6.26 -0.01
CA GLN A 311 27.11 -7.15 0.23
C GLN A 311 26.59 -8.56 0.47
N ILE A 312 27.13 -9.53 -0.27
CA ILE A 312 26.86 -10.93 -0.05
C ILE A 312 27.63 -11.38 1.20
N LEU A 313 26.89 -11.82 2.22
CA LEU A 313 27.47 -12.43 3.40
C LEU A 313 27.87 -13.89 3.10
N PRO A 314 28.86 -14.44 3.84
CA PRO A 314 29.12 -15.87 3.80
C PRO A 314 27.84 -16.67 4.04
N TYR A 315 27.63 -17.69 3.24
CA TYR A 315 26.43 -18.51 3.33
C TYR A 315 26.55 -19.49 4.50
N GLU A 316 25.68 -19.33 5.49
CA GLU A 316 25.46 -20.31 6.55
C GLU A 316 24.04 -20.89 6.43
N PRO A 317 23.89 -22.20 6.19
CA PRO A 317 22.60 -22.80 5.90
C PRO A 317 21.67 -22.77 7.12
N GLY A 318 20.61 -21.98 7.02
CA GLY A 318 19.51 -21.90 7.96
C GLY A 318 18.27 -22.69 7.50
N PHE A 319 17.10 -22.07 7.58
CA PHE A 319 15.83 -22.72 7.24
C PHE A 319 15.46 -22.60 5.75
N ALA A 320 14.56 -23.48 5.31
CA ALA A 320 14.14 -23.53 3.91
C ALA A 320 13.20 -22.37 3.55
N VAL A 321 13.38 -21.80 2.35
CA VAL A 321 12.44 -20.81 1.80
C VAL A 321 11.08 -21.47 1.60
N PRO A 322 9.97 -20.83 2.00
CA PRO A 322 8.63 -21.33 1.71
C PRO A 322 8.39 -21.56 0.20
N SER A 323 7.41 -22.41 -0.10
CA SER A 323 6.98 -22.59 -1.49
C SER A 323 6.33 -21.29 -2.03
N ASN A 324 6.39 -21.10 -3.35
CA ASN A 324 5.79 -19.92 -3.99
C ASN A 324 4.29 -19.79 -3.67
N ARG A 325 3.58 -20.93 -3.53
CA ARG A 325 2.16 -20.96 -3.14
C ARG A 325 1.91 -20.36 -1.76
N VAL A 326 2.82 -20.60 -0.81
CA VAL A 326 2.72 -20.02 0.54
C VAL A 326 3.05 -18.53 0.51
N LEU A 327 4.12 -18.14 -0.18
CA LEU A 327 4.51 -16.73 -0.31
C LEU A 327 3.42 -15.89 -0.99
N GLY A 328 2.83 -16.40 -2.08
CA GLY A 328 1.81 -15.68 -2.85
C GLY A 328 0.45 -15.55 -2.17
N ARG A 329 0.18 -16.31 -1.11
CA ARG A 329 -1.07 -16.19 -0.31
C ARG A 329 -0.99 -15.11 0.77
N ARG A 330 0.21 -14.65 1.12
CA ARG A 330 0.42 -13.68 2.20
C ARG A 330 0.30 -12.26 1.65
N LYS A 331 -0.40 -11.41 2.39
CA LYS A 331 -0.45 -9.98 2.10
C LYS A 331 0.86 -9.31 2.54
N PRO A 332 1.36 -8.32 1.81
CA PRO A 332 2.26 -7.33 2.36
C PRO A 332 1.75 -6.78 3.69
N LEU A 333 2.64 -6.69 4.67
CA LEU A 333 2.37 -6.07 5.96
C LEU A 333 3.43 -5.00 6.21
N PRO A 334 3.10 -3.92 6.93
CA PRO A 334 4.10 -2.97 7.39
C PRO A 334 5.04 -3.61 8.39
N ASP A 335 6.15 -2.92 8.63
CA ASP A 335 7.09 -3.31 9.67
C ASP A 335 6.38 -3.37 11.03
N LEU A 336 6.85 -4.27 11.88
CA LEU A 336 6.42 -4.29 13.27
C LEU A 336 6.96 -3.04 13.94
N VAL A 337 6.07 -2.15 14.35
CA VAL A 337 6.46 -0.99 15.13
C VAL A 337 5.84 -1.21 16.50
N ASP A 338 6.56 -1.94 17.34
CA ASP A 338 6.09 -2.30 18.68
C ASP A 338 6.52 -1.18 19.62
N ALA A 339 5.53 -0.61 20.29
CA ALA A 339 5.70 0.47 21.25
C ALA A 339 6.39 -0.02 22.52
#